data_AF-A0A0K2TG52-F1
#
_entry.id   AF-A0A0K2TG52-F1
#
_cell.length_a   1.000
_cell.length_b   1.000
_cell.length_c   1.000
_cell.angle_alpha   90.00
_cell.angle_beta   90.00
_cell.angle_gamma   90.00
#
_symmetry.space_group_name_H-M   'P 1'
#
loop_
_entity.id
_entity.type
_entity.pdbx_description
1 polymer ?
#
loop_
_entity_poly.entity_id
_entity_poly.type
_entity_poly.pdbx_seq_one_letter_code
_entity_poly.pdbx_strand_id
1 'polypeptide(L)'
;MNENYNISIPFLQIASVKLRDSKFGVALVIESSETSGGYVLGFRVDPKEKLDAVYTEISKLHSVFSDSPIFGVEYTHSDIRRPTKVEQNSNIRKEIDEIEEIDESHVDNKDAFAVYLADGEIGRHVEPREPVFCSELGLAVEKLKDGFTIDDLWRVIPQDKKFHRGV
;
A
#
# COMPACT_ATOMS: atom_id res chain seq x y z
N MET A 1 -28.32 13.37 -15.25
CA MET A 1 -27.06 12.59 -15.19
C MET A 1 -26.44 12.87 -13.82
N ASN A 2 -25.90 11.88 -13.12
CA ASN A 2 -25.31 12.09 -11.79
C ASN A 2 -23.79 12.23 -11.94
N GLU A 3 -23.28 13.45 -11.80
CA GLU A 3 -21.84 13.76 -11.96
C GLU A 3 -20.98 13.12 -10.87
N ASN A 4 -21.57 12.70 -9.75
CA ASN A 4 -20.85 11.99 -8.68
C ASN A 4 -20.61 10.50 -9.04
N TYR A 5 -21.19 10.01 -10.13
CA TYR A 5 -20.90 8.68 -10.66
C TYR A 5 -19.77 8.77 -11.69
N ASN A 6 -18.54 8.83 -11.18
CA ASN A 6 -17.32 8.93 -11.98
C ASN A 6 -16.25 7.94 -11.49
N ILE A 7 -15.23 7.73 -12.31
CA ILE A 7 -14.08 6.89 -11.99
C ILE A 7 -12.81 7.56 -12.52
N SER A 8 -11.73 7.45 -11.74
CA SER A 8 -10.39 7.88 -12.14
C SER A 8 -9.45 6.68 -12.02
N ILE A 9 -8.69 6.42 -13.08
CA ILE A 9 -7.75 5.31 -13.15
C ILE A 9 -6.38 5.89 -13.51
N PRO A 10 -5.43 5.99 -12.56
CA PRO A 10 -4.07 6.42 -12.85
C PRO A 10 -3.40 5.43 -13.81
N PHE A 11 -2.61 5.92 -14.78
CA PHE A 11 -1.85 5.04 -15.69
C PHE A 11 -0.99 4.03 -14.93
N LEU A 12 -0.42 4.43 -13.79
CA LEU A 12 0.35 3.55 -12.91
C LEU A 12 -0.41 2.30 -12.44
N GLN A 13 -1.74 2.36 -12.37
CA GLN A 13 -2.58 1.25 -11.91
C GLN A 13 -3.20 0.46 -13.06
N ILE A 14 -2.98 0.85 -14.32
CA ILE A 14 -3.49 0.10 -15.46
C ILE A 14 -2.58 -1.11 -15.70
N ALA A 15 -3.15 -2.30 -15.63
CA ALA A 15 -2.46 -3.53 -16.02
C ALA A 15 -2.57 -3.78 -17.51
N SER A 16 -3.75 -3.54 -18.11
CA SER A 16 -3.92 -3.64 -19.54
C SER A 16 -5.11 -2.86 -20.09
N VAL A 17 -5.03 -2.53 -21.38
CA VAL A 17 -6.09 -1.89 -22.17
C VAL A 17 -6.36 -2.79 -23.37
N LYS A 18 -7.62 -3.20 -23.56
CA LYS A 18 -8.02 -4.20 -24.57
C LYS A 18 -9.35 -3.81 -25.21
N LEU A 19 -9.59 -4.28 -26.43
CA LEU A 19 -10.93 -4.34 -27.02
C LEU A 19 -11.47 -5.76 -26.84
N ARG A 20 -12.69 -5.91 -26.32
CA ARG A 20 -13.36 -7.21 -26.16
C ARG A 20 -14.80 -7.17 -26.63
N ASP A 21 -15.28 -8.28 -27.15
CA ASP A 21 -16.70 -8.45 -27.45
C ASP A 21 -17.52 -8.47 -26.15
N SER A 22 -18.66 -7.77 -26.17
CA SER A 22 -19.64 -7.76 -25.09
C SER A 22 -21.04 -8.06 -25.65
N LYS A 23 -22.02 -8.27 -24.75
CA LYS A 23 -23.43 -8.46 -25.13
C LYS A 23 -24.00 -7.32 -25.99
N PHE A 24 -23.37 -6.14 -25.94
CA PHE A 24 -23.84 -4.94 -26.62
C PHE A 24 -22.90 -4.48 -27.75
N GLY A 25 -21.98 -5.33 -28.20
CA GLY A 25 -20.94 -5.02 -29.18
C GLY A 25 -19.54 -4.91 -28.57
N VAL A 26 -18.55 -4.54 -29.37
CA VAL A 26 -17.16 -4.38 -28.91
C VAL A 26 -17.08 -3.24 -27.89
N ALA A 27 -16.36 -3.47 -26.80
CA ALA A 27 -16.14 -2.51 -25.73
C ALA A 27 -14.65 -2.33 -25.44
N LEU A 28 -14.29 -1.13 -25.00
CA LEU A 28 -13.00 -0.85 -24.39
C LEU A 28 -12.99 -1.44 -22.99
N VAL A 29 -11.99 -2.27 -22.69
CA VAL A 29 -11.80 -2.89 -21.39
C VAL A 29 -10.48 -2.41 -20.80
N ILE A 30 -10.54 -1.85 -19.60
CA ILE A 30 -9.37 -1.47 -18.80
C ILE A 30 -9.32 -2.41 -17.59
N GLU A 31 -8.20 -3.10 -17.43
CA GLU A 31 -7.93 -3.98 -16.28
C GLU A 31 -6.93 -3.24 -15.37
N SER A 32 -7.23 -3.14 -14.06
CA SER A 32 -6.29 -2.58 -13.08
C SER A 32 -5.33 -3.64 -12.53
N SER A 33 -4.22 -3.21 -11.96
CA SER A 33 -3.25 -4.08 -11.27
C SER A 33 -3.90 -4.88 -10.13
N GLU A 34 -3.39 -6.07 -9.84
CA GLU A 34 -3.87 -6.88 -8.71
C GLU A 34 -3.65 -6.17 -7.37
N THR A 35 -2.54 -5.43 -7.24
CA THR A 35 -2.22 -4.63 -6.05
C THR A 35 -3.21 -3.49 -5.80
N SER A 36 -3.96 -3.06 -6.82
CA SER A 36 -5.05 -2.08 -6.69
C SER A 36 -6.44 -2.69 -6.64
N GLY A 37 -6.56 -4.02 -6.56
CA GLY A 37 -7.83 -4.75 -6.43
C GLY A 37 -8.30 -5.46 -7.70
N GLY A 38 -7.54 -5.41 -8.81
CA GLY A 38 -7.81 -6.23 -10.00
C GLY A 38 -9.16 -5.98 -10.68
N TYR A 39 -9.58 -4.71 -10.78
CA TYR A 39 -10.86 -4.34 -11.38
C TYR A 39 -10.86 -4.52 -12.90
N VAL A 40 -12.02 -4.94 -13.45
CA VAL A 40 -12.26 -5.03 -14.90
C VAL A 40 -13.37 -4.05 -15.28
N LEU A 41 -13.02 -3.01 -16.03
CA LEU A 41 -13.90 -1.90 -16.36
C LEU A 41 -14.18 -1.86 -17.86
N GLY A 42 -15.46 -1.97 -18.23
CA GLY A 42 -15.90 -2.00 -19.64
C GLY A 42 -16.63 -0.71 -20.04
N PHE A 43 -16.21 -0.12 -21.15
CA PHE A 43 -16.77 1.11 -21.71
C PHE A 43 -17.21 0.90 -23.16
N ARG A 44 -18.46 1.24 -23.45
CA ARG A 44 -18.97 1.29 -24.82
C ARG A 44 -18.79 2.69 -25.37
N VAL A 45 -18.21 2.79 -26.56
CA VAL A 45 -18.01 4.05 -27.28
C VAL A 45 -18.54 3.88 -28.68
N ASP A 46 -19.50 4.72 -29.07
CA ASP A 46 -20.05 4.78 -30.41
C ASP A 46 -19.70 6.16 -31.05
N PRO A 47 -19.42 6.22 -32.36
CA PRO A 47 -19.33 5.10 -33.29
C PRO A 47 -17.99 4.33 -33.15
N LYS A 48 -17.87 3.18 -33.81
CA LYS A 48 -16.71 2.27 -33.66
C LYS A 48 -15.37 2.95 -33.98
N GLU A 49 -15.34 3.86 -34.94
CA GLU A 49 -14.12 4.60 -35.30
C GLU A 49 -13.58 5.41 -34.12
N LYS A 50 -14.48 5.93 -33.27
CA LYS A 50 -14.10 6.65 -32.04
C LYS A 50 -13.59 5.69 -30.97
N LEU A 51 -14.18 4.50 -30.87
CA LEU A 51 -13.68 3.46 -29.96
C LEU A 51 -12.22 3.09 -30.29
N ASP A 52 -11.94 2.84 -31.57
CA ASP A 52 -10.60 2.48 -32.04
C ASP A 52 -9.59 3.62 -31.83
N ALA A 53 -10.01 4.87 -32.04
CA ALA A 53 -9.19 6.06 -31.78
C ALA A 53 -8.83 6.20 -30.28
N VAL A 54 -9.83 6.11 -29.40
CA VAL A 54 -9.64 6.21 -27.94
C VAL A 54 -8.78 5.07 -27.41
N TYR A 55 -9.03 3.84 -27.86
CA TYR A 55 -8.20 2.68 -27.52
C TYR A 55 -6.72 2.92 -27.89
N THR A 56 -6.48 3.39 -29.11
CA THR A 56 -5.12 3.67 -29.60
C THR A 56 -4.44 4.77 -28.80
N GLU A 57 -5.16 5.86 -28.50
CA GLU A 57 -4.65 6.99 -27.73
C GLU A 57 -4.26 6.57 -26.31
N ILE A 58 -5.17 5.91 -25.58
CA ILE A 58 -4.91 5.44 -24.22
C ILE A 58 -3.73 4.47 -24.21
N SER A 59 -3.67 3.52 -25.14
CA SER A 59 -2.58 2.54 -25.21
C SER A 59 -1.22 3.21 -25.42
N LYS A 60 -1.16 4.23 -26.29
CA LYS A 60 0.07 5.00 -26.54
C LYS A 60 0.48 5.84 -25.32
N LEU A 61 -0.48 6.56 -24.72
CA LEU A 61 -0.20 7.36 -23.52
C LEU A 61 0.27 6.50 -22.35
N HIS A 62 -0.36 5.34 -22.16
CA HIS A 62 0.05 4.37 -21.15
C HIS A 62 1.47 3.84 -21.40
N SER A 63 1.81 3.52 -22.66
CA SER A 63 3.17 3.11 -23.03
C SER A 63 4.20 4.21 -22.72
N VAL A 64 3.94 5.45 -23.15
CA VAL A 64 4.85 6.57 -22.90
C VAL A 64 5.00 6.86 -21.40
N PHE A 65 3.90 6.79 -20.65
CA PHE A 65 3.93 6.91 -19.19
C PHE A 65 4.76 5.79 -18.54
N SER A 66 4.66 4.56 -19.05
CA SER A 66 5.41 3.42 -18.50
C SER A 66 6.92 3.56 -18.71
N ASP A 67 7.35 4.20 -19.81
CA ASP A 67 8.76 4.48 -20.09
C ASP A 67 9.35 5.57 -19.18
N SER A 68 8.53 6.57 -18.80
CA SER A 68 8.94 7.67 -17.91
C SER A 68 7.78 8.09 -16.98
N PRO A 69 7.59 7.36 -15.86
CA PRO A 69 6.45 7.59 -14.98
C PRO A 69 6.52 8.94 -14.29
N ILE A 70 5.39 9.65 -14.29
CA ILE A 70 5.22 10.89 -13.53
C ILE A 70 4.49 10.54 -12.23
N PHE A 71 5.22 10.55 -11.10
CA PHE A 71 4.65 10.23 -9.79
C PHE A 71 3.93 11.40 -9.09
N GLY A 72 3.98 12.61 -9.67
CA GLY A 72 3.32 13.79 -9.10
C GLY A 72 4.00 14.35 -7.85
N VAL A 73 5.25 13.95 -7.58
CA VAL A 73 6.03 14.49 -6.46
C VAL A 73 6.57 15.86 -6.85
N GLU A 74 5.98 16.91 -6.28
CA GLU A 74 6.47 18.28 -6.44
C GLU A 74 7.48 18.62 -5.35
N TYR A 75 8.59 19.26 -5.75
CA TYR A 75 9.60 19.74 -4.83
C TYR A 75 10.07 21.12 -5.24
N THR A 76 10.05 22.05 -4.28
CA THR A 76 10.70 23.34 -4.43
C THR A 76 12.07 23.26 -3.80
N HIS A 77 13.11 23.50 -4.60
CA HIS A 77 14.46 23.80 -4.10
C HIS A 77 14.40 25.14 -3.36
N SER A 78 13.83 25.16 -2.16
CA SER A 78 14.20 26.18 -1.18
C SER A 78 15.68 25.94 -0.89
N ASP A 79 16.47 27.00 -0.79
CA ASP A 79 17.89 26.95 -0.44
C ASP A 79 18.09 26.41 0.99
N ILE A 80 17.71 25.15 1.22
CA ILE A 80 18.17 24.32 2.32
C ILE A 80 19.66 24.20 2.06
N ARG A 81 20.41 25.10 2.71
CA ARG A 81 21.86 25.16 2.86
C ARG A 81 22.54 24.04 2.08
N ARG A 82 23.12 24.39 0.92
CA ARG A 82 24.08 23.52 0.23
C ARG A 82 24.90 22.82 1.31
N PRO A 83 24.83 21.49 1.48
CA PRO A 83 25.83 20.81 2.29
C PRO A 83 27.16 21.25 1.70
N THR A 84 28.00 21.85 2.54
CA THR A 84 29.33 22.36 2.24
C THR A 84 29.97 21.45 1.21
N LYS A 85 30.41 22.00 0.06
CA LYS A 85 31.05 21.27 -1.05
C LYS A 85 31.75 19.99 -0.56
N VAL A 86 31.04 18.87 -0.57
CA VAL A 86 31.67 17.57 -0.63
C VAL A 86 32.10 17.51 -2.08
N GLU A 87 33.41 17.50 -2.29
CA GLU A 87 34.02 17.42 -3.60
C GLU A 87 33.25 16.40 -4.44
N GLN A 88 32.66 16.90 -5.52
CA GLN A 88 32.00 16.06 -6.50
C GLN A 88 33.08 15.24 -7.18
N ASN A 89 33.46 14.12 -6.55
CA ASN A 89 34.01 12.99 -7.27
C ASN A 89 32.91 12.58 -8.27
N SER A 90 33.06 13.07 -9.49
CA SER A 90 32.21 12.81 -10.67
C SER A 90 32.17 11.33 -11.09
N ASN A 91 32.65 10.42 -10.24
CA ASN A 91 32.73 8.98 -10.45
C ASN A 91 31.74 8.20 -9.59
N ILE A 92 30.80 8.87 -8.89
CA ILE A 92 29.66 8.22 -8.25
C ILE A 92 28.42 8.41 -9.14
N ARG A 93 28.54 8.08 -10.43
CA ARG A 93 27.42 7.40 -11.09
C ARG A 93 27.46 5.98 -10.52
N LYS A 94 26.87 5.79 -9.34
CA LYS A 94 26.45 4.44 -8.97
C LYS A 94 25.42 4.08 -10.02
N GLU A 95 25.80 3.18 -10.91
CA GLU A 95 24.87 2.30 -11.61
C GLU A 95 23.86 1.87 -10.54
N ILE A 96 22.64 2.40 -10.62
CA ILE A 96 21.45 1.83 -9.97
C ILE A 96 20.88 0.79 -10.96
N ASP A 97 21.77 0.09 -11.66
CA ASP A 97 21.42 -1.05 -12.48
C ASP A 97 21.54 -2.26 -11.56
N GLU A 98 20.46 -3.05 -11.52
CA GLU A 98 20.25 -4.22 -10.68
C GLU A 98 19.85 -3.91 -9.23
N ILE A 99 18.63 -3.40 -9.05
CA ILE A 99 17.83 -3.82 -7.89
C ILE A 99 17.55 -5.31 -8.12
N GLU A 100 18.36 -6.20 -7.55
CA GLU A 100 17.93 -7.58 -7.34
C GLU A 100 16.62 -7.50 -6.53
N GLU A 101 15.52 -7.98 -7.11
CA GLU A 101 14.31 -8.28 -6.35
C GLU A 101 14.76 -9.09 -5.13
N ILE A 102 14.53 -8.54 -3.93
CA ILE A 102 14.89 -9.21 -2.69
C ILE A 102 14.10 -10.52 -2.69
N ASP A 103 14.80 -11.62 -2.98
CA ASP A 103 14.25 -12.96 -2.87
C ASP A 103 13.78 -13.14 -1.42
N GLU A 104 12.46 -13.22 -1.24
CA GLU A 104 11.83 -13.47 0.06
C GLU A 104 12.34 -14.77 0.72
N SER A 105 13.06 -15.62 -0.04
CA SER A 105 13.70 -16.84 0.42
C SER A 105 15.03 -16.64 1.17
N HIS A 106 15.65 -15.45 1.15
CA HIS A 106 16.87 -15.17 1.92
C HIS A 106 16.59 -14.92 3.40
N VAL A 107 16.59 -16.01 4.17
CA VAL A 107 16.32 -16.08 5.62
C VAL A 107 17.29 -15.24 6.48
N ASP A 108 18.47 -14.87 5.98
CA ASP A 108 19.54 -14.22 6.76
C ASP A 108 19.31 -12.72 7.06
N ASN A 109 18.34 -12.06 6.41
CA ASN A 109 18.04 -10.62 6.64
C ASN A 109 16.84 -10.36 7.57
N LYS A 110 16.18 -11.40 8.10
CA LYS A 110 14.99 -11.22 8.97
C LYS A 110 15.30 -10.45 10.27
N ASP A 111 16.53 -10.52 10.76
CA ASP A 111 16.91 -9.87 12.02
C ASP A 111 17.20 -8.36 11.86
N ALA A 112 17.51 -7.89 10.64
CA ALA A 112 17.74 -6.46 10.38
C ALA A 112 16.44 -5.65 10.52
N PHE A 113 15.31 -6.18 10.05
CA PHE A 113 14.00 -5.53 10.19
C PHE A 113 13.55 -5.44 11.66
N ALA A 114 13.94 -6.41 12.49
CA ALA A 114 13.53 -6.46 13.88
C ALA A 114 14.03 -5.27 14.72
N VAL A 115 15.13 -4.62 14.30
CA VAL A 115 15.69 -3.43 14.95
C VAL A 115 14.88 -2.16 14.67
N TYR A 116 14.13 -2.13 13.56
CA TYR A 116 13.34 -0.97 13.13
C TYR A 116 11.84 -1.10 13.42
N LEU A 117 11.43 -2.12 14.19
CA LEU A 117 10.04 -2.28 14.61
C LEU A 117 9.63 -1.15 15.57
N ALA A 118 8.60 -0.39 15.18
CA ALA A 118 8.08 0.72 15.98
C ALA A 118 7.57 0.27 17.37
N ASP A 119 6.97 -0.94 17.43
CA ASP A 119 6.41 -1.52 18.66
C ASP A 119 7.43 -2.38 19.44
N GLY A 120 8.72 -2.33 19.07
CA GLY A 120 9.78 -3.12 19.70
C GLY A 120 9.59 -4.63 19.52
N GLU A 121 9.94 -5.42 20.54
CA GLU A 121 9.84 -6.89 20.49
C GLU A 121 8.41 -7.42 20.28
N ILE A 122 7.38 -6.61 20.59
CA ILE A 122 5.97 -6.95 20.35
C ILE A 122 5.69 -7.11 18.84
N GLY A 123 6.38 -6.34 18.00
CA GLY A 123 6.26 -6.39 16.55
C GLY A 123 6.92 -7.61 15.89
N ARG A 124 7.72 -8.42 16.61
CA ARG A 124 8.40 -9.59 16.01
C ARG A 124 7.47 -10.79 15.79
N HIS A 125 6.40 -10.92 16.57
CA HIS A 125 5.66 -12.18 16.66
C HIS A 125 4.16 -12.09 16.92
N VAL A 126 3.54 -10.92 16.80
CA VAL A 126 2.10 -10.80 17.05
C VAL A 126 1.47 -10.04 15.90
N GLU A 127 0.85 -10.76 14.97
CA GLU A 127 -0.23 -10.15 14.20
C GLU A 127 -1.21 -9.51 15.19
N PRO A 128 -1.70 -8.28 14.92
CA PRO A 128 -2.65 -7.63 15.82
C PRO A 128 -3.78 -8.60 16.17
N ARG A 129 -4.06 -8.79 17.46
CA ARG A 129 -5.15 -9.69 17.85
C ARG A 129 -6.47 -9.08 17.37
N GLU A 130 -7.45 -9.95 17.13
CA GLU A 130 -8.73 -9.55 16.55
C GLU A 130 -9.37 -8.39 17.35
N PRO A 131 -9.88 -7.35 16.68
CA PRO A 131 -10.61 -6.28 17.35
C PRO A 131 -11.96 -6.81 17.87
N VAL A 132 -12.20 -6.66 19.17
CA VAL A 132 -13.42 -7.11 19.87
C VAL A 132 -14.11 -5.93 20.55
N PHE A 133 -15.44 -6.00 20.69
CA PHE A 133 -16.17 -5.00 21.45
C PHE A 133 -15.94 -5.19 22.95
N CYS A 134 -15.44 -4.15 23.61
CA CYS A 134 -15.34 -4.06 25.06
C CYS A 134 -16.56 -3.33 25.62
N SER A 135 -17.36 -4.04 26.40
CA SER A 135 -18.54 -3.49 27.08
C SER A 135 -18.19 -2.54 28.22
N GLU A 136 -17.08 -2.76 28.92
CA GLU A 136 -16.62 -1.90 30.04
C GLU A 136 -16.25 -0.49 29.57
N LEU A 137 -15.65 -0.38 28.38
CA LEU A 137 -15.22 0.88 27.79
C LEU A 137 -16.21 1.41 26.75
N GLY A 138 -17.10 0.57 26.22
CA GLY A 138 -18.00 0.90 25.11
C GLY A 138 -17.28 1.10 23.78
N LEU A 139 -16.11 0.50 23.59
CA LEU A 139 -15.22 0.70 22.43
C LEU A 139 -14.80 -0.64 21.81
N ALA A 140 -14.43 -0.61 20.53
CA ALA A 140 -13.67 -1.70 19.93
C ALA A 140 -12.21 -1.64 20.41
N VAL A 141 -11.72 -2.74 20.98
CA VAL A 141 -10.36 -2.88 21.50
C VAL A 141 -9.70 -4.12 20.93
N GLU A 142 -8.37 -4.14 20.85
CA GLU A 142 -7.65 -5.36 20.56
C GLU A 142 -7.94 -6.42 21.63
N LYS A 143 -8.23 -7.67 21.23
CA LYS A 143 -8.50 -8.76 22.18
C LYS A 143 -7.36 -8.92 23.17
N LEU A 144 -7.68 -8.90 24.48
CA LEU A 144 -6.69 -9.03 25.55
C LEU A 144 -5.97 -10.38 25.53
N LYS A 145 -4.77 -10.42 26.14
CA LYS A 145 -4.04 -11.67 26.32
C LYS A 145 -4.78 -12.50 27.37
N ASP A 146 -4.75 -13.82 27.22
CA ASP A 146 -5.39 -14.71 28.17
C ASP A 146 -4.89 -14.44 29.60
N GLY A 147 -5.82 -14.33 30.54
CA GLY A 147 -5.52 -14.09 31.96
C GLY A 147 -5.35 -12.62 32.36
N PHE A 148 -5.55 -11.66 31.45
CA PHE A 148 -5.57 -10.23 31.76
C PHE A 148 -6.96 -9.63 31.59
N THR A 149 -7.31 -8.71 32.48
CA THR A 149 -8.45 -7.81 32.35
C THR A 149 -8.00 -6.40 31.96
N ILE A 150 -8.94 -5.53 31.56
CA ILE A 150 -8.64 -4.13 31.23
C ILE A 150 -8.10 -3.40 32.46
N ASP A 151 -8.70 -3.68 33.61
CA ASP A 151 -8.31 -3.11 34.89
C ASP A 151 -6.88 -3.51 35.28
N ASP A 152 -6.46 -4.76 35.01
CA ASP A 152 -5.09 -5.22 35.23
C ASP A 152 -4.06 -4.44 34.40
N LEU A 153 -4.42 -4.03 33.17
CA LEU A 153 -3.53 -3.28 32.28
C LEU A 153 -3.49 -1.78 32.59
N TRP A 154 -4.55 -1.24 33.18
CA TRP A 154 -4.65 0.19 33.51
C TRP A 154 -4.00 0.54 34.86
N ARG A 155 -4.04 -0.40 35.82
CA ARG A 155 -3.50 -0.15 37.16
C ARG A 155 -1.98 -0.31 37.22
N VAL A 156 -1.33 0.63 37.88
CA VAL A 156 0.13 0.62 38.10
C VAL A 156 0.53 -0.16 39.36
N ILE A 157 -0.38 -0.37 40.32
CA ILE A 157 -0.12 -1.09 41.58
C ILE A 157 -0.93 -2.39 41.60
N PRO A 158 -0.28 -3.57 41.66
CA PRO A 158 -0.98 -4.85 41.80
C PRO A 158 -1.72 -4.89 43.15
N GLN A 159 -2.99 -5.32 43.15
CA GLN A 159 -3.61 -5.69 44.42
C GLN A 159 -2.96 -6.98 44.93
N ASP A 160 -2.57 -7.00 46.21
CA ASP A 160 -2.13 -8.22 46.88
C ASP A 160 -3.21 -9.29 46.69
N LYS A 161 -2.95 -10.26 45.80
CA LYS A 161 -3.74 -11.48 45.71
C LYS A 161 -3.59 -12.18 47.06
N LYS A 162 -4.53 -11.91 47.98
CA LYS A 162 -4.62 -12.59 49.27
C LYS A 162 -4.85 -14.07 49.00
N PHE A 163 -3.77 -14.85 48.93
CA PHE A 163 -3.82 -16.29 49.02
C PHE A 163 -4.56 -16.64 50.31
N HIS A 164 -5.82 -17.09 50.16
CA HIS A 164 -6.51 -17.75 51.25
C HIS A 164 -5.79 -19.09 51.45
N ARG A 165 -4.83 -19.10 52.39
CA ARG A 165 -4.36 -20.35 52.99
C ARG A 165 -5.54 -20.90 53.78
N GLY A 166 -6.25 -21.84 53.17
CA GLY A 166 -7.15 -22.71 53.89
C GLY A 166 -6.35 -23.45 54.96
N VAL A 167 -6.78 -23.28 56.21
CA VAL A 167 -6.60 -24.24 57.30
C VAL A 167 -7.99 -24.50 57.83
#